data_AF-A0A537IYV3-F1
#
_entry.id   AF-A0A537IYV3-F1
#
_cell.length_a   1.000
_cell.length_b   1.000
_cell.length_c   1.000
_cell.angle_alpha   90.00
_cell.angle_beta   90.00
_cell.angle_gamma   90.00
#
_symmetry.space_group_name_H-M   'P 1'
#
loop_
_entity.id
_entity.type
_entity.pdbx_description
1 polymer ?
#
loop_
_entity_poly.entity_id
_entity_poly.type
_entity_poly.pdbx_seq_one_letter_code
_entity_poly.pdbx_strand_id
1 'polypeptide(L)'
;NVGVVIVDSRVSPLRLGTTGFAIGCAGFEPVEDLRGGVDLFGRSIEITFRAIADGVAASAQLVMGEASDQIPFAIVRDAPVSLSNGHGIRSAKLTWNRCLYMSQIPRGND
;
A
#
# COMPACT_ATOMS: atom_id res chain seq x y z
N ASN A 1 -1.79 8.57 -19.84
CA ASN A 1 -1.29 7.43 -19.03
C ASN A 1 -2.15 7.28 -17.80
N VAL A 2 -2.39 6.05 -17.35
CA VAL A 2 -3.16 5.74 -16.14
C VAL A 2 -2.35 4.78 -15.26
N GLY A 3 -2.48 4.93 -13.94
CA GLY A 3 -2.01 3.94 -12.97
C GLY A 3 -3.10 2.90 -12.71
N VAL A 4 -2.71 1.69 -12.34
CA VAL A 4 -3.62 0.59 -12.01
C VAL A 4 -3.17 -0.04 -10.69
N VAL A 5 -4.12 -0.22 -9.77
CA VAL A 5 -3.91 -0.93 -8.51
C VAL A 5 -4.90 -2.10 -8.46
N ILE A 6 -4.40 -3.29 -8.14
CA ILE A 6 -5.24 -4.45 -7.84
C ILE A 6 -5.38 -4.53 -6.32
N VAL A 7 -6.62 -4.58 -5.86
CA VAL A 7 -6.99 -4.47 -4.45
C VAL A 7 -7.59 -5.78 -3.97
N ASP A 8 -7.21 -6.20 -2.77
CA ASP A 8 -7.89 -7.23 -1.99
C ASP A 8 -8.12 -6.73 -0.56
N SER A 9 -9.09 -7.32 0.12
CA SER A 9 -9.41 -6.99 1.50
C SER A 9 -8.39 -7.65 2.44
N ARG A 10 -8.02 -6.96 3.52
CA ARG A 10 -7.17 -7.54 4.57
C ARG A 10 -7.65 -7.19 5.96
N VAL A 11 -7.25 -8.02 6.91
CA VAL A 11 -7.31 -7.70 8.33
C VAL A 11 -6.00 -7.05 8.81
N SER A 12 -6.11 -6.30 9.90
CA SER A 12 -4.98 -5.67 10.58
C SER A 12 -4.96 -6.11 12.04
N PRO A 13 -3.79 -6.48 12.61
CA PRO A 13 -3.69 -6.84 14.01
C PRO A 13 -4.29 -5.76 14.92
N LEU A 14 -5.01 -6.20 15.96
CA LEU A 14 -5.63 -5.33 16.97
C LEU A 14 -6.72 -4.38 16.44
N ARG A 15 -7.25 -4.60 15.23
CA ARG A 15 -8.37 -3.85 14.66
C ARG A 15 -9.46 -4.80 14.18
N LEU A 16 -10.72 -4.45 14.46
CA LEU A 16 -11.89 -5.14 13.92
C LEU A 16 -12.22 -4.59 12.53
N GLY A 17 -12.54 -5.49 11.59
CA GLY A 17 -12.92 -5.16 10.22
C GLY A 17 -11.81 -5.36 9.19
N THR A 18 -12.18 -5.22 7.90
CA THR A 18 -11.29 -5.31 6.74
C THR A 18 -11.02 -3.92 6.14
N THR A 19 -9.89 -3.79 5.43
CA THR A 19 -9.54 -2.61 4.64
C THR A 19 -8.90 -3.02 3.32
N GLY A 20 -8.98 -2.14 2.32
CA GLY A 20 -8.39 -2.39 1.02
C GLY A 20 -6.88 -2.34 1.11
N PHE A 21 -6.23 -3.27 0.41
CA PHE A 21 -4.78 -3.38 0.38
C PHE A 21 -4.29 -3.69 -1.03
N ALA A 22 -3.19 -3.06 -1.44
CA ALA A 22 -2.67 -3.25 -2.79
C ALA A 22 -1.93 -4.59 -2.88
N ILE A 23 -2.41 -5.48 -3.74
CA ILE A 23 -1.75 -6.75 -4.08
C ILE A 23 -1.01 -6.67 -5.43
N GLY A 24 -1.31 -5.65 -6.23
CA GLY A 24 -0.62 -5.32 -7.49
C GLY A 24 -0.65 -3.82 -7.77
N CYS A 25 0.38 -3.32 -8.45
CA CYS A 25 0.50 -1.91 -8.84
C CYS A 25 1.18 -1.81 -10.21
N ALA A 26 0.75 -0.90 -11.06
CA ALA A 26 1.37 -0.58 -12.33
C ALA A 26 1.17 0.90 -12.69
N GLY A 27 2.15 1.48 -13.38
CA GLY A 27 2.10 2.87 -13.84
C GLY A 27 2.59 3.90 -12.82
N PHE A 28 3.03 3.47 -11.63
CA PHE A 28 3.70 4.29 -10.61
C PHE A 28 4.36 3.38 -9.54
N GLU A 29 5.22 3.95 -8.69
CA GLU A 29 5.83 3.22 -7.57
C GLU A 29 4.82 3.06 -6.41
N PRO A 30 4.63 1.86 -5.86
CA PRO A 30 3.63 1.62 -4.81
C PRO A 30 4.00 2.24 -3.46
N VAL A 31 5.27 2.56 -3.26
CA VAL A 31 5.81 3.21 -2.06
C VAL A 31 6.62 4.42 -2.49
N GLU A 32 6.37 5.54 -1.84
CA GLU A 32 7.16 6.76 -1.99
C GLU A 32 8.13 6.87 -0.82
N ASP A 33 9.41 7.08 -1.14
CA ASP A 33 10.46 7.35 -0.17
C ASP A 33 10.49 8.84 0.16
N LEU A 34 10.09 9.20 1.38
CA LEU A 34 10.06 10.60 1.82
C LEU A 34 11.33 11.00 2.56
N ARG A 35 12.31 10.09 2.70
CA ARG A 35 13.54 10.36 3.44
C ARG A 35 14.39 11.40 2.73
N GLY A 36 15.09 12.22 3.51
CA GLY A 36 15.86 13.35 3.00
C GLY A 36 15.02 14.59 2.63
N GLY A 37 13.68 14.47 2.69
CA GLY A 37 12.79 15.64 2.71
C GLY A 37 12.85 16.39 4.04
N VAL A 38 12.15 17.52 4.13
CA VAL A 38 12.03 18.31 5.36
C VAL A 38 10.58 18.40 5.81
N ASP A 39 10.35 18.35 7.12
CA ASP A 39 9.04 18.59 7.72
C ASP A 39 8.68 20.09 7.78
N LEU A 40 7.50 20.39 8.33
CA LEU A 40 7.00 21.76 8.49
C LEU A 40 7.89 22.66 9.36
N PHE A 41 8.81 22.08 10.15
CA PHE A 41 9.72 22.78 11.04
C PHE A 41 11.17 22.73 10.55
N GLY A 42 11.39 22.31 9.29
CA GLY A 42 12.71 22.23 8.68
C GLY A 42 13.57 21.07 9.16
N ARG A 43 12.99 20.05 9.82
CA ARG A 43 13.72 18.86 10.27
C ARG A 43 13.75 17.81 9.17
N SER A 44 14.89 17.14 9.03
CA SER A 44 15.06 16.04 8.07
C SER A 44 14.13 14.85 8.39
N ILE A 45 13.52 14.29 7.35
CA ILE A 45 12.75 13.04 7.44
C ILE A 45 13.72 11.87 7.31
N GLU A 46 13.86 11.06 8.36
CA GLU A 46 14.87 10.00 8.41
C GLU A 46 14.34 8.60 8.03
N ILE A 47 13.06 8.32 8.29
CA ILE A 47 12.53 6.93 8.26
C ILE A 47 11.38 6.74 7.28
N THR A 48 10.61 7.78 6.99
CA THR A 48 9.26 7.63 6.43
C THR A 48 9.24 7.12 4.99
N PHE A 49 8.52 6.01 4.79
CA PHE A 49 8.05 5.54 3.50
C PHE A 49 6.54 5.62 3.47
N ARG A 50 5.96 6.24 2.45
CA ARG A 50 4.52 6.37 2.27
C ARG A 50 3.99 5.28 1.34
N ALA A 51 3.17 4.37 1.86
CA ALA A 51 2.52 3.30 1.09
C ALA A 51 1.35 3.84 0.25
N ILE A 52 1.67 4.57 -0.82
CA ILE A 52 0.69 5.31 -1.61
C ILE A 52 -0.32 4.40 -2.33
N ALA A 53 0.12 3.24 -2.83
CA ALA A 53 -0.78 2.27 -3.45
C ALA A 53 -1.81 1.71 -2.45
N ASP A 54 -1.39 1.45 -1.20
CA ASP A 54 -2.31 1.00 -0.15
C ASP A 54 -3.31 2.09 0.25
N GLY A 55 -2.89 3.36 0.25
CA GLY A 55 -3.80 4.49 0.48
C GLY A 55 -4.89 4.59 -0.59
N VAL A 56 -4.52 4.40 -1.87
CA VAL A 56 -5.47 4.33 -2.99
C VAL A 56 -6.40 3.12 -2.82
N ALA A 57 -5.86 1.95 -2.49
CA ALA A 57 -6.62 0.71 -2.30
C ALA A 57 -7.65 0.84 -1.16
N ALA A 58 -7.24 1.35 0.00
CA ALA A 58 -8.12 1.58 1.14
C ALA A 58 -9.25 2.56 0.81
N SER A 59 -8.95 3.61 0.05
CA SER A 59 -9.95 4.60 -0.38
C SER A 59 -10.94 4.00 -1.39
N ALA A 60 -10.46 3.20 -2.34
CA ALA A 60 -11.28 2.56 -3.36
C ALA A 60 -12.27 1.54 -2.73
N GLN A 61 -11.84 0.78 -1.74
CA GLN A 61 -12.70 -0.22 -1.08
C GLN A 61 -13.99 0.39 -0.51
N LEU A 62 -13.94 1.62 0.00
CA LEU A 62 -15.13 2.32 0.55
C LEU A 62 -16.27 2.46 -0.47
N VAL A 63 -15.96 2.59 -1.76
CA VAL A 63 -16.96 2.74 -2.83
C VAL A 63 -17.21 1.44 -3.60
N MET A 64 -16.25 0.51 -3.56
CA MET A 64 -16.40 -0.82 -4.16
C MET A 64 -17.32 -1.73 -3.34
N GLY A 65 -17.40 -1.49 -2.02
CA GLY A 65 -18.10 -2.36 -1.10
C GLY A 65 -17.31 -3.63 -0.79
N GLU A 66 -17.87 -4.47 0.09
CA GLU A 66 -17.22 -5.70 0.59
C GLU A 66 -18.10 -6.94 0.42
N ALA A 67 -19.31 -6.78 -0.11
CA ALA A 67 -20.29 -7.86 -0.18
C ALA A 67 -20.85 -7.98 -1.60
N SER A 68 -22.17 -7.99 -1.73
CA SER A 68 -22.87 -8.14 -3.00
C SER A 68 -23.01 -6.83 -3.77
N ASP A 69 -22.20 -5.81 -3.46
CA ASP A 69 -22.29 -4.46 -4.06
C ASP A 69 -22.02 -4.47 -5.57
N GLN A 70 -21.24 -5.45 -6.06
CA GLN A 70 -20.93 -5.64 -7.48
C GLN A 70 -20.28 -4.41 -8.14
N ILE A 71 -19.45 -3.67 -7.40
CA ILE A 71 -18.67 -2.54 -7.91
C ILE A 71 -17.17 -2.95 -7.94
N PRO A 72 -16.71 -3.67 -8.98
CA PRO A 72 -15.35 -4.21 -9.03
C PRO A 72 -14.27 -3.19 -9.43
N PHE A 73 -14.66 -1.97 -9.83
CA PHE A 73 -13.74 -0.93 -10.29
C PHE A 73 -14.09 0.42 -9.66
N ALA A 74 -13.06 1.15 -9.22
CA ALA A 74 -13.15 2.53 -8.80
C ALA A 74 -12.11 3.38 -9.54
N ILE A 75 -12.47 4.61 -9.87
CA ILE A 75 -11.57 5.58 -10.51
C ILE A 75 -11.17 6.63 -9.47
N VAL A 76 -9.90 6.65 -9.11
CA VAL A 76 -9.32 7.72 -8.31
C VAL A 76 -8.71 8.75 -9.25
N ARG A 77 -9.20 9.98 -9.19
CA ARG A 77 -8.66 11.12 -9.94
C ARG A 77 -7.81 11.98 -9.01
N ASP A 78 -6.84 12.68 -9.60
CA ASP A 78 -5.95 13.60 -8.88
C ASP A 78 -5.23 12.93 -7.69
N ALA A 79 -5.01 11.62 -7.79
CA ALA A 79 -4.19 10.88 -6.84
C ALA A 79 -2.77 11.48 -6.84
N PRO A 80 -2.12 11.64 -5.68
CA PRO A 80 -0.80 12.25 -5.57
C PRO A 80 0.32 11.29 -5.99
N VAL A 81 0.17 10.63 -7.14
CA VAL A 81 1.09 9.64 -7.70
C VAL A 81 1.86 10.22 -8.89
N SER A 82 3.16 9.94 -8.94
CA SER A 82 3.99 10.26 -10.11
C SER A 82 3.93 9.10 -11.10
N LEU A 83 3.27 9.31 -12.24
CA LEU A 83 3.16 8.26 -13.26
C LEU A 83 4.54 7.91 -13.83
N SER A 84 4.84 6.62 -13.89
CA SER A 84 6.11 6.09 -14.36
C SER A 84 5.89 4.71 -15.04
N ASN A 85 6.97 4.10 -15.53
CA ASN A 85 6.93 2.71 -16.01
C ASN A 85 7.06 1.68 -14.88
N GLY A 86 6.93 2.12 -13.62
CA GLY A 86 6.99 1.25 -12.44
C GLY A 86 5.90 0.17 -12.46
N HIS A 87 6.26 -1.05 -12.10
CA HIS A 87 5.34 -2.18 -12.08
C HIS A 87 5.65 -3.19 -10.97
N GLY A 88 4.60 -3.75 -10.39
CA GLY A 88 4.64 -4.75 -9.32
C GLY A 88 4.55 -4.14 -7.93
N ILE A 89 4.49 -5.02 -6.93
CA ILE A 89 4.32 -4.67 -5.51
C ILE A 89 5.57 -5.00 -4.68
N ARG A 90 6.68 -5.39 -5.32
CA ARG A 90 7.88 -5.90 -4.62
C ARG A 90 8.50 -4.85 -3.69
N SER A 91 8.57 -3.59 -4.12
CA SER A 91 9.09 -2.48 -3.30
C SER A 91 8.24 -2.22 -2.06
N ALA A 92 6.98 -2.63 -2.04
CA ALA A 92 6.10 -2.55 -0.87
C ALA A 92 6.21 -3.76 0.08
N LYS A 93 6.95 -4.81 -0.29
CA LYS A 93 7.08 -6.02 0.53
C LYS A 93 8.32 -5.94 1.42
N LEU A 94 8.13 -6.26 2.69
CA LEU A 94 9.23 -6.59 3.61
C LEU A 94 9.58 -8.07 3.51
N THR A 95 10.86 -8.39 3.59
CA THR A 95 11.32 -9.77 3.77
C THR A 95 10.92 -10.28 5.15
N TRP A 96 10.77 -11.59 5.29
CA TRP A 96 10.35 -12.23 6.54
C TRP A 96 11.15 -11.79 7.76
N ASN A 97 12.49 -11.77 7.64
CA ASN A 97 13.41 -11.38 8.70
C ASN A 97 13.37 -9.88 9.03
N ARG A 98 12.84 -9.05 8.13
CA ARG A 98 12.66 -7.59 8.34
C ARG A 98 11.26 -7.23 8.82
N CYS A 99 10.30 -8.15 8.67
CA CYS A 99 8.96 -7.96 9.21
C CYS A 99 8.96 -8.31 10.69
N LEU A 100 8.72 -7.31 11.55
CA LEU A 100 8.68 -7.50 13.00
C LEU A 100 7.76 -8.66 13.39
N TYR A 101 6.53 -8.70 12.87
CA TYR A 101 5.58 -9.78 13.18
C TYR A 101 6.06 -11.17 12.74
N MET A 102 6.40 -11.32 11.46
CA MET A 102 6.77 -12.62 10.91
C MET A 102 8.09 -13.13 11.49
N SER A 103 9.02 -12.24 11.83
CA SER A 103 10.30 -12.62 12.45
C SER A 103 10.15 -13.30 13.82
N GLN A 104 9.04 -13.09 14.52
CA GLN A 104 8.75 -13.74 15.81
C GLN A 104 8.08 -15.10 15.65
N ILE A 105 7.60 -15.45 14.46
CA ILE A 105 6.98 -16.75 14.20
C ILE A 105 8.10 -17.74 13.87
N PRO A 106 8.25 -18.84 14.64
CA PRO A 106 9.21 -19.89 14.32
C PRO A 106 8.97 -20.38 12.90
N ARG A 107 10.00 -20.40 12.07
CA ARG A 107 9.91 -21.12 10.79
C ARG A 107 9.80 -22.60 11.13
N GLY A 108 8.72 -23.23 10.71
CA GLY A 108 8.62 -24.69 10.81
C GLY A 108 9.83 -25.31 10.12
N ASN A 109 10.53 -26.19 10.86
CA ASN A 109 11.77 -26.90 10.52
C ASN A 109 12.35 -26.67 9.11
N ASP A 110 13.55 -26.10 9.09
CA ASP A 110 14.64 -26.77 8.36
C ASP A 110 14.82 -28.20 8.91
#